data_AF-C9SSU0-F1
#
_entry.id   AF-C9SSU0-F1
#
_cell.length_a   1.000
_cell.length_b   1.000
_cell.length_c   1.000
_cell.angle_alpha   90.00
_cell.angle_beta   90.00
_cell.angle_gamma   90.00
#
_symmetry.space_group_name_H-M   'P 1'
#
loop_
_entity.id
_entity.type
_entity.pdbx_description
1 polymer ?
#
loop_
_entity_poly.entity_id
_entity_poly.type
_entity_poly.pdbx_seq_one_letter_code
_entity_poly.pdbx_strand_id
1 'polypeptide(L)'
;MSSRGGGGRGGRGGHRRPPPRIFDCQFHVKDCYGESIEDIDVVPQVGFEPGPINRRGFDVVSMMFCMHYAFESEEKARTMLRNEKKRLKEENPEPPAEAEDGELEEGEAEETAEWGNSIYRVRFPGKTPEDGIFRPAFGWKYNFFLDEAVEEVPEYVVPWEAFRALAEDFNLELQYQKNFMDVWNSEKDDPTLGPLSERMGVRERGGGDLLVSPDEQEAASFYIAFCFYKV
;
A
#
# COMPACT_ATOMS: atom_id res chain seq x y z
N MET A 1 4.70 -77.92 22.14
CA MET A 1 3.44 -77.49 22.79
C MET A 1 3.86 -76.50 23.87
N SER A 2 3.49 -75.22 23.86
CA SER A 2 2.13 -74.71 23.71
C SER A 2 2.10 -73.30 23.14
N SER A 3 1.13 -73.08 22.26
CA SER A 3 0.65 -71.81 21.74
C SER A 3 -0.01 -70.97 22.85
N ARG A 4 0.16 -69.64 22.78
CA ARG A 4 -0.83 -68.66 23.25
C ARG A 4 -0.83 -67.45 22.31
N GLY A 5 -1.97 -67.26 21.64
CA GLY A 5 -2.29 -66.07 20.86
C GLY A 5 -2.93 -64.96 21.71
N GLY A 6 -3.24 -63.86 21.01
CA GLY A 6 -4.06 -62.74 21.48
C GLY A 6 -3.22 -61.54 21.91
N GLY A 7 -3.40 -60.33 21.41
CA GLY A 7 -4.42 -59.78 20.52
C GLY A 7 -3.99 -58.38 20.09
N GLY A 8 -4.59 -57.91 19.00
CA GLY A 8 -4.28 -56.61 18.39
C GLY A 8 -4.45 -55.44 19.36
N ARG A 9 -3.53 -54.48 19.27
CA ARG A 9 -3.75 -53.11 19.71
C ARG A 9 -3.58 -52.22 18.50
N GLY A 10 -4.71 -51.91 17.87
CA GLY A 10 -4.84 -50.79 16.94
C GLY A 10 -4.42 -49.52 17.66
N GLY A 11 -3.24 -49.00 17.31
CA GLY A 11 -2.81 -47.67 17.67
C GLY A 11 -3.73 -46.67 16.96
N ARG A 12 -4.64 -46.08 17.74
CA ARG A 12 -5.52 -44.99 17.34
C ARG A 12 -4.71 -43.95 16.57
N GLY A 13 -4.97 -43.85 15.27
CA GLY A 13 -4.54 -42.72 14.45
C GLY A 13 -5.03 -41.44 15.10
N GLY A 14 -4.10 -40.69 15.70
CA GLY A 14 -4.36 -39.36 16.23
C GLY A 14 -4.90 -38.52 15.09
N HIS A 15 -6.20 -38.26 15.11
CA HIS A 15 -6.81 -37.27 14.25
C HIS A 15 -6.17 -35.94 14.63
N ARG A 16 -5.18 -35.51 13.85
CA ARG A 16 -4.68 -34.14 13.88
C ARG A 16 -5.90 -33.27 13.62
N ARG A 17 -6.42 -32.63 14.68
CA ARG A 17 -7.46 -31.62 14.51
C ARG A 17 -6.90 -30.57 13.57
N PRO A 18 -7.60 -30.20 12.50
CA PRO A 18 -7.18 -29.10 11.67
C PRO A 18 -7.00 -27.86 12.57
N PRO A 19 -5.97 -27.04 12.30
CA PRO A 19 -5.77 -25.82 13.07
C PRO A 19 -7.05 -24.98 13.05
N PRO A 20 -7.38 -24.29 14.15
CA PRO A 20 -8.57 -23.46 14.20
C PRO A 20 -8.50 -22.39 13.10
N ARG A 21 -9.64 -22.13 12.43
CA ARG A 21 -9.75 -20.99 11.51
C ARG A 21 -9.55 -19.71 12.33
N ILE A 22 -8.52 -18.92 11.98
CA ILE A 22 -8.15 -17.71 12.71
C ILE A 22 -9.05 -16.54 12.29
N PHE A 23 -9.32 -16.41 10.98
CA PHE A 23 -10.22 -15.44 10.39
C PHE A 23 -10.82 -15.98 9.08
N ASP A 24 -11.88 -15.34 8.59
CA ASP A 24 -12.44 -15.59 7.26
C ASP A 24 -11.72 -14.69 6.24
N CYS A 25 -11.36 -15.24 5.07
CA CYS A 25 -10.58 -14.53 4.06
C CYS A 25 -11.07 -14.83 2.65
N GLN A 26 -10.98 -13.83 1.79
CA GLN A 26 -11.29 -13.91 0.37
C GLN A 26 -10.17 -13.25 -0.42
N PHE A 27 -9.85 -13.79 -1.59
CA PHE A 27 -8.79 -13.31 -2.46
C PHE A 27 -9.37 -13.06 -3.84
N HIS A 28 -9.11 -11.86 -4.36
CA HIS A 28 -9.64 -11.40 -5.64
C HIS A 28 -8.51 -10.78 -6.45
N VAL A 29 -8.49 -11.07 -7.75
CA VAL A 29 -7.61 -10.40 -8.72
C VAL A 29 -8.45 -9.33 -9.39
N LYS A 30 -8.07 -8.06 -9.20
CA LYS A 30 -8.82 -6.92 -9.74
C LYS A 30 -7.89 -5.74 -9.95
N ASP A 31 -8.10 -4.99 -11.03
CA ASP A 31 -7.55 -3.65 -11.17
C ASP A 31 -8.40 -2.68 -10.34
N CYS A 32 -7.91 -2.35 -9.14
CA CYS A 32 -8.58 -1.42 -8.23
C CYS A 32 -8.36 0.07 -8.58
N TYR A 33 -7.65 0.37 -9.68
CA TYR A 33 -7.43 1.72 -10.17
C TYR A 33 -8.27 2.00 -11.42
N GLY A 34 -8.44 1.01 -12.30
CA GLY A 34 -9.24 1.13 -13.52
C GLY A 34 -10.70 0.70 -13.38
N GLU A 35 -11.03 -0.15 -12.39
CA GLU A 35 -12.34 -0.78 -12.31
C GLU A 35 -12.99 -0.65 -10.93
N SER A 36 -14.33 -0.64 -10.90
CA SER A 36 -15.10 -0.71 -9.65
C SER A 36 -14.96 -2.09 -8.99
N ILE A 37 -14.93 -2.13 -7.66
CA ILE A 37 -14.97 -3.37 -6.85
C ILE A 37 -16.38 -3.84 -6.47
N GLU A 38 -17.43 -3.15 -6.94
CA GLU A 38 -18.83 -3.46 -6.60
C GLU A 38 -19.29 -4.86 -7.05
N ASP A 39 -18.60 -5.46 -8.01
CA ASP A 39 -18.86 -6.81 -8.53
C ASP A 39 -18.29 -7.93 -7.65
N ILE A 40 -17.46 -7.60 -6.66
CA ILE A 40 -16.92 -8.58 -5.72
C ILE A 40 -18.01 -8.99 -4.72
N ASP A 41 -18.35 -10.28 -4.67
CA ASP A 41 -19.47 -10.82 -3.87
C ASP A 41 -19.59 -10.29 -2.43
N VAL A 42 -18.47 -10.08 -1.74
CA VAL A 42 -18.48 -9.56 -0.36
C VAL A 42 -18.98 -8.11 -0.30
N VAL A 43 -18.69 -7.30 -1.30
CA VAL A 43 -18.97 -5.87 -1.34
C VAL A 43 -20.48 -5.57 -1.31
N PRO A 44 -21.36 -6.24 -2.10
CA PRO A 44 -22.81 -6.10 -1.92
C PRO A 44 -23.35 -6.64 -0.59
N GLN A 45 -22.67 -7.62 0.03
CA GLN A 45 -23.12 -8.27 1.27
C GLN A 45 -22.84 -7.43 2.51
N VAL A 46 -21.66 -6.79 2.53
CA VAL A 46 -21.22 -5.90 3.60
C VAL A 46 -21.56 -4.44 3.30
N GLY A 47 -21.67 -4.04 2.04
CA GLY A 47 -21.80 -2.66 1.63
C GLY A 47 -20.51 -1.85 1.86
N PHE A 48 -20.50 -0.59 1.42
CA PHE A 48 -19.39 0.33 1.68
C PHE A 48 -19.61 1.19 2.94
N GLU A 49 -20.84 1.24 3.46
CA GLU A 49 -21.21 2.21 4.48
C GLU A 49 -22.10 1.61 5.58
N PRO A 50 -21.69 1.78 6.86
CA PRO A 50 -22.57 1.59 7.99
C PRO A 50 -23.69 2.65 7.99
N GLY A 51 -24.85 2.35 7.42
CA GLY A 51 -26.05 3.18 7.51
C GLY A 51 -26.85 2.95 8.81
N PRO A 52 -27.88 3.78 9.09
CA PRO A 52 -28.73 3.64 10.28
C PRO A 52 -29.40 2.26 10.43
N ILE A 53 -29.59 1.57 9.31
CA ILE A 53 -30.24 0.26 9.21
C ILE A 53 -29.22 -0.87 8.94
N ASN A 54 -28.09 -0.56 8.30
CA ASN A 54 -27.09 -1.54 7.90
C ASN A 54 -25.74 -1.17 8.49
N ARG A 55 -25.35 -1.75 9.63
CA ARG A 55 -24.04 -1.50 10.28
C ARG A 55 -22.85 -2.18 9.59
N ARG A 56 -22.97 -2.47 8.30
CA ARG A 56 -22.02 -3.29 7.57
C ARG A 56 -21.15 -2.41 6.66
N GLY A 57 -19.88 -2.74 6.57
CA GLY A 57 -18.85 -2.03 5.81
C GLY A 57 -17.48 -2.58 6.18
N PHE A 58 -16.44 -2.12 5.49
CA PHE A 58 -15.06 -2.36 5.92
C PHE A 58 -14.66 -1.33 6.97
N ASP A 59 -14.17 -1.80 8.12
CA ASP A 59 -13.71 -0.92 9.20
C ASP A 59 -12.36 -0.28 8.88
N VAL A 60 -11.51 -0.99 8.14
CA VAL A 60 -10.15 -0.58 7.77
C VAL A 60 -9.87 -0.99 6.33
N VAL A 61 -9.35 -0.05 5.54
CA VAL A 61 -8.71 -0.31 4.25
C VAL A 61 -7.21 -0.07 4.43
N SER A 62 -6.39 -0.98 3.93
CA SER A 62 -4.93 -0.88 4.02
C SER A 62 -4.34 -0.87 2.61
N MET A 63 -3.65 0.20 2.26
CA MET A 63 -2.94 0.38 1.00
C MET A 63 -1.43 0.44 1.24
N MET A 64 -0.81 -0.73 1.35
CA MET A 64 0.63 -0.82 1.58
C MET A 64 1.37 -0.74 0.24
N PHE A 65 2.15 0.32 0.04
CA PHE A 65 3.06 0.49 -1.11
C PHE A 65 2.40 0.35 -2.49
N CYS A 66 1.15 0.80 -2.64
CA CYS A 66 0.43 0.65 -3.91
C CYS A 66 -0.35 1.89 -4.36
N MET A 67 -0.55 2.88 -3.50
CA MET A 67 -1.38 4.04 -3.83
C MET A 67 -0.80 4.87 -5.00
N HIS A 68 0.52 4.99 -5.08
CA HIS A 68 1.19 5.80 -6.10
C HIS A 68 0.94 5.29 -7.54
N TYR A 69 0.60 4.02 -7.76
CA TYR A 69 0.24 3.54 -9.09
C TYR A 69 -1.03 4.20 -9.65
N ALA A 70 -1.93 4.67 -8.78
CA ALA A 70 -3.14 5.36 -9.19
C ALA A 70 -2.86 6.77 -9.77
N PHE A 71 -1.70 7.35 -9.47
CA PHE A 71 -1.33 8.71 -9.90
C PHE A 71 -0.86 8.79 -11.36
N GLU A 72 -0.96 7.68 -12.09
CA GLU A 72 -0.88 7.67 -13.55
C GLU A 72 -1.85 8.66 -14.21
N SER A 73 -3.09 8.72 -13.71
CA SER A 73 -4.09 9.67 -14.19
C SER A 73 -5.05 10.08 -13.07
N GLU A 74 -5.71 11.23 -13.22
CA GLU A 74 -6.73 11.67 -12.27
C GLU A 74 -7.89 10.66 -12.17
N GLU A 75 -8.27 10.06 -13.31
CA GLU A 75 -9.35 9.06 -13.36
C GLU A 75 -9.01 7.84 -12.50
N LYS A 76 -7.78 7.32 -12.60
CA LYS A 76 -7.31 6.19 -11.80
C LYS A 76 -7.27 6.53 -10.30
N ALA A 77 -6.75 7.70 -9.93
CA ALA A 77 -6.73 8.18 -8.55
C ALA A 77 -8.16 8.33 -7.98
N ARG A 78 -9.11 8.85 -8.76
CA ARG A 78 -10.51 8.95 -8.35
C ARG A 78 -11.17 7.58 -8.22
N THR A 79 -10.94 6.66 -9.15
CA THR A 79 -11.49 5.31 -9.09
C THR A 79 -10.96 4.53 -7.90
N MET A 80 -9.67 4.66 -7.57
CA MET A 80 -9.08 4.13 -6.34
C MET A 80 -9.85 4.61 -5.10
N LEU A 81 -10.07 5.92 -4.95
CA LEU A 81 -10.81 6.48 -3.82
C LEU A 81 -12.32 6.12 -3.83
N ARG A 82 -12.92 5.94 -5.02
CA ARG A 82 -14.28 5.39 -5.15
C ARG A 82 -14.35 3.92 -4.71
N ASN A 83 -13.30 3.14 -4.92
CA ASN A 83 -13.26 1.77 -4.42
C ASN A 83 -13.15 1.71 -2.89
N GLU A 84 -12.61 2.74 -2.26
CA GLU A 84 -12.68 2.91 -0.81
C GLU A 84 -14.07 3.39 -0.34
N LYS A 85 -14.89 3.99 -1.23
CA LYS A 85 -16.19 4.59 -0.89
C LYS A 85 -17.23 4.60 -2.03
N LYS A 86 -18.48 4.25 -1.69
CA LYS A 86 -19.64 4.64 -2.50
C LYS A 86 -19.95 6.15 -2.37
N ARG A 87 -19.79 6.91 -3.46
CA ARG A 87 -20.27 8.32 -3.54
C ARG A 87 -21.80 8.36 -3.66
N LEU A 88 -22.45 9.35 -3.04
CA LEU A 88 -23.80 9.78 -3.40
C LEU A 88 -23.75 10.30 -4.84
N LYS A 89 -24.40 9.59 -5.77
CA LYS A 89 -24.63 9.92 -7.20
C LYS A 89 -23.92 11.20 -7.68
N GLU A 90 -22.85 11.06 -8.45
CA GLU A 90 -22.10 12.19 -9.01
C GLU A 90 -23.01 13.01 -9.96
N GLU A 91 -23.05 14.33 -9.79
CA GLU A 91 -23.13 15.24 -10.94
C GLU A 91 -21.75 15.22 -11.60
N ASN A 92 -21.73 14.96 -12.91
CA ASN A 92 -20.52 14.80 -13.74
C ASN A 92 -19.51 15.92 -13.49
N PRO A 93 -18.32 15.63 -12.93
CA PRO A 93 -17.19 16.54 -13.09
C PRO A 93 -16.75 16.53 -14.57
N GLU A 94 -16.37 17.70 -15.08
CA GLU A 94 -15.82 17.85 -16.44
C GLU A 94 -14.60 16.94 -16.62
N PRO A 95 -14.41 16.37 -17.84
CA PRO A 95 -13.27 15.50 -18.10
C PRO A 95 -11.97 16.29 -17.85
N PRO A 96 -11.02 15.75 -17.07
CA PRO A 96 -9.71 16.37 -16.96
C PRO A 96 -9.05 16.35 -18.34
N ALA A 97 -8.21 17.35 -18.60
CA ALA A 97 -7.38 17.36 -19.80
C ALA A 97 -6.60 16.04 -19.87
N GLU A 98 -6.75 15.32 -20.97
CA GLU A 98 -5.98 14.12 -21.27
C GLU A 98 -4.50 14.43 -21.04
N ALA A 99 -3.89 13.80 -20.05
CA ALA A 99 -2.44 13.68 -20.05
C ALA A 99 -2.13 12.89 -21.33
N GLU A 100 -1.41 13.50 -22.27
CA GLU A 100 -0.93 12.77 -23.43
C GLU A 100 -0.22 11.52 -22.91
N ASP A 101 -0.81 10.36 -23.18
CA ASP A 101 -0.18 9.05 -23.00
C ASP A 101 0.87 8.93 -24.10
N GLY A 102 1.92 9.73 -23.96
CA GLY A 102 3.15 9.56 -24.67
C GLY A 102 3.81 8.34 -24.05
N GLU A 103 3.61 7.17 -24.65
CA GLU A 103 4.69 6.20 -24.74
C GLU A 103 5.87 6.95 -25.38
N LEU A 104 6.70 7.58 -24.55
CA LEU A 104 7.98 8.08 -24.99
C LEU A 104 8.73 6.82 -25.43
N GLU A 105 8.81 6.61 -26.76
CA GLU A 105 9.85 5.77 -27.35
C GLU A 105 11.15 6.11 -26.63
N GLU A 106 11.95 5.10 -26.27
CA GLU A 106 13.32 5.27 -25.79
C GLU A 106 14.18 5.94 -26.87
N GLY A 107 13.92 7.22 -27.13
CA GLY A 107 14.76 8.14 -27.84
C GLY A 107 15.92 8.52 -26.93
N GLU A 108 17.06 8.79 -27.56
CA GLU A 108 18.35 9.09 -26.93
C GLU A 108 18.19 9.86 -25.61
N ALA A 109 18.66 9.25 -24.52
CA ALA A 109 18.53 9.75 -23.16
C ALA A 109 18.98 11.21 -23.07
N GLU A 110 18.03 12.15 -22.98
CA GLU A 110 18.32 13.46 -22.42
C GLU A 110 18.85 13.26 -20.98
N GLU A 111 19.67 14.17 -20.46
CA GLU A 111 20.02 14.14 -19.03
C GLU A 111 18.74 14.31 -18.20
N THR A 112 18.24 13.21 -17.66
CA THR A 112 17.05 13.16 -16.81
C THR A 112 17.44 13.16 -15.33
N ALA A 113 16.52 13.56 -14.46
CA ALA A 113 16.73 13.42 -13.03
C ALA A 113 16.88 11.92 -12.66
N GLU A 114 18.03 11.59 -12.08
CA GLU A 114 18.35 10.25 -11.59
C GLU A 114 19.14 10.38 -10.29
N TRP A 115 18.78 9.59 -9.29
CA TRP A 115 19.49 9.51 -8.02
C TRP A 115 19.27 8.16 -7.35
N GLY A 116 20.10 7.85 -6.36
CA GLY A 116 20.06 6.59 -5.63
C GLY A 116 21.33 6.34 -4.85
N ASN A 117 21.44 5.14 -4.30
CA ASN A 117 22.63 4.67 -3.59
C ASN A 117 22.94 3.22 -4.00
N SER A 118 23.60 2.44 -3.14
CA SER A 118 23.99 1.07 -3.51
C SER A 118 22.82 0.09 -3.62
N ILE A 119 21.65 0.41 -3.04
CA ILE A 119 20.50 -0.51 -2.98
C ILE A 119 19.27 -0.02 -3.74
N TYR A 120 19.13 1.28 -4.01
CA TYR A 120 17.96 1.80 -4.72
C TYR A 120 18.34 2.82 -5.78
N ARG A 121 17.47 2.97 -6.77
CA ARG A 121 17.61 3.98 -7.83
C ARG A 121 16.24 4.49 -8.27
N VAL A 122 16.14 5.81 -8.42
CA VAL A 122 15.01 6.52 -9.02
C VAL A 122 15.48 7.14 -10.32
N ARG A 123 14.74 6.93 -11.41
CA ARG A 123 15.04 7.53 -12.71
C ARG A 123 13.77 8.05 -13.38
N PHE A 124 13.79 9.31 -13.79
CA PHE A 124 12.73 9.87 -14.62
C PHE A 124 13.01 9.61 -16.11
N PRO A 125 12.01 9.25 -16.92
CA PRO A 125 12.19 9.07 -18.36
C PRO A 125 12.27 10.41 -19.13
N GLY A 126 11.97 11.55 -18.50
CA GLY A 126 11.94 12.85 -19.14
C GLY A 126 12.26 14.01 -18.19
N LYS A 127 12.12 15.24 -18.68
CA LYS A 127 12.40 16.46 -17.90
C LYS A 127 11.47 16.58 -16.70
N THR A 128 12.05 16.93 -15.56
CA THR A 128 11.33 17.23 -14.32
C THR A 128 11.31 18.73 -14.04
N PRO A 129 10.30 19.24 -13.32
CA PRO A 129 10.28 20.64 -12.90
C PRO A 129 11.50 21.00 -12.03
N GLU A 130 12.18 22.11 -12.33
CA GLU A 130 13.36 22.58 -11.57
C GLU A 130 13.00 23.02 -10.14
N ASP A 131 11.77 23.47 -9.91
CA ASP A 131 11.28 23.94 -8.62
C ASP A 131 10.73 22.80 -7.73
N GLY A 132 10.71 21.56 -8.25
CA GLY A 132 10.14 20.39 -7.57
C GLY A 132 8.62 20.39 -7.48
N ILE A 133 7.92 21.29 -8.18
CA ILE A 133 6.47 21.40 -8.16
C ILE A 133 5.88 20.74 -9.41
N PHE A 134 5.46 19.48 -9.24
CA PHE A 134 4.88 18.66 -10.30
C PHE A 134 3.48 19.16 -10.71
N ARG A 135 3.38 19.73 -11.92
CA ARG A 135 2.14 20.24 -12.53
C ARG A 135 2.05 19.80 -14.00
N PRO A 136 0.97 19.12 -14.44
CA PRO A 136 -0.23 18.73 -13.70
C PRO A 136 0.07 17.75 -12.54
N ALA A 137 -0.89 17.48 -11.65
CA ALA A 137 -0.60 16.67 -10.45
C ALA A 137 -0.46 15.15 -10.70
N PHE A 138 -0.73 14.69 -11.92
CA PHE A 138 -0.79 13.28 -12.31
C PHE A 138 0.11 13.00 -13.52
N GLY A 139 0.48 11.74 -13.73
CA GLY A 139 1.21 11.28 -14.92
C GLY A 139 2.73 11.36 -14.84
N TRP A 140 3.30 11.83 -13.73
CA TRP A 140 4.75 11.93 -13.55
C TRP A 140 5.38 10.59 -13.23
N LYS A 141 5.63 9.79 -14.27
CA LYS A 141 6.24 8.47 -14.19
C LYS A 141 7.71 8.56 -13.78
N TYR A 142 8.15 7.68 -12.90
CA TYR A 142 9.55 7.38 -12.63
C TYR A 142 9.73 5.87 -12.49
N ASN A 143 10.91 5.36 -12.84
CA ASN A 143 11.26 3.98 -12.57
C ASN A 143 11.91 3.89 -11.20
N PHE A 144 11.42 2.97 -10.38
CA PHE A 144 11.97 2.67 -9.07
C PHE A 144 12.60 1.29 -9.06
N PHE A 145 13.86 1.22 -8.64
CA PHE A 145 14.58 -0.01 -8.37
C PHE A 145 14.93 -0.06 -6.90
N LEU A 146 14.73 -1.22 -6.27
CA LEU A 146 15.17 -1.51 -4.91
C LEU A 146 15.66 -2.96 -4.87
N ASP A 147 16.90 -3.16 -4.45
CA ASP A 147 17.55 -4.46 -4.41
C ASP A 147 16.69 -5.46 -3.61
N GLU A 148 16.61 -6.68 -4.14
CA GLU A 148 15.78 -7.79 -3.64
C GLU A 148 14.25 -7.58 -3.57
N ALA A 149 13.74 -6.35 -3.75
CA ALA A 149 12.33 -6.03 -3.53
C ALA A 149 11.57 -5.56 -4.78
N VAL A 150 12.18 -4.75 -5.64
CA VAL A 150 11.52 -4.12 -6.80
C VAL A 150 12.44 -4.12 -8.02
N GLU A 151 12.06 -4.87 -9.05
CA GLU A 151 12.77 -4.92 -10.33
C GLU A 151 12.25 -3.84 -11.29
N GLU A 152 12.75 -2.61 -11.15
CA GLU A 152 12.54 -1.47 -12.06
C GLU A 152 11.07 -1.27 -12.50
N VAL A 153 10.20 -1.00 -11.52
CA VAL A 153 8.75 -0.85 -11.73
C VAL A 153 8.41 0.63 -11.97
N PRO A 154 7.52 0.95 -12.93
CA PRO A 154 7.04 2.31 -13.11
C PRO A 154 6.11 2.71 -11.95
N GLU A 155 6.49 3.76 -11.24
CA GLU A 155 5.70 4.42 -10.21
C GLU A 155 5.39 5.86 -10.65
N TYR A 156 4.51 6.55 -9.91
CA TYR A 156 4.11 7.91 -10.23
C TYR A 156 4.26 8.83 -9.03
N VAL A 157 4.78 10.04 -9.28
CA VAL A 157 4.91 11.06 -8.23
C VAL A 157 3.53 11.38 -7.68
N VAL A 158 3.44 11.45 -6.35
CA VAL A 158 2.22 11.86 -5.64
C VAL A 158 2.44 13.24 -5.00
N PRO A 159 1.99 14.33 -5.63
CA PRO A 159 1.97 15.63 -4.98
C PRO A 159 1.01 15.59 -3.77
N TRP A 160 1.58 15.60 -2.57
CA TRP A 160 0.83 15.31 -1.34
C TRP A 160 -0.41 16.19 -1.14
N GLU A 161 -0.29 17.50 -1.35
CA GLU A 161 -1.42 18.41 -1.19
C GLU A 161 -2.53 18.18 -2.23
N ALA A 162 -2.18 17.73 -3.44
CA ALA A 162 -3.17 17.34 -4.45
C ALA A 162 -3.88 16.05 -4.04
N PHE A 163 -3.15 15.07 -3.48
CA PHE A 163 -3.74 13.85 -2.94
C PHE A 163 -4.69 14.14 -1.77
N ARG A 164 -4.25 14.97 -0.80
CA ARG A 164 -5.09 15.36 0.34
C ARG A 164 -6.37 16.06 -0.12
N ALA A 165 -6.27 17.03 -1.02
CA ALA A 165 -7.43 17.71 -1.57
C ALA A 165 -8.37 16.76 -2.32
N LEU A 166 -7.82 15.80 -3.08
CA LEU A 166 -8.62 14.78 -3.76
C LEU A 166 -9.34 13.89 -2.74
N ALA A 167 -8.69 13.47 -1.66
CA ALA A 167 -9.29 12.64 -0.62
C ALA A 167 -10.47 13.35 0.10
N GLU A 168 -10.40 14.68 0.27
CA GLU A 168 -11.47 15.48 0.86
C GLU A 168 -12.77 15.42 0.04
N ASP A 169 -12.70 15.36 -1.30
CA ASP A 169 -13.88 15.14 -2.17
C ASP A 169 -14.60 13.81 -1.85
N PHE A 170 -13.88 12.87 -1.23
CA PHE A 170 -14.38 11.56 -0.82
C PHE A 170 -14.74 11.48 0.66
N ASN A 171 -14.85 12.60 1.38
CA ASN A 171 -15.10 12.63 2.83
C ASN A 171 -14.03 11.87 3.63
N LEU A 172 -12.78 11.97 3.21
CA LEU A 172 -11.64 11.44 3.94
C LEU A 172 -10.86 12.62 4.54
N GLU A 173 -10.75 12.63 5.86
CA GLU A 173 -10.00 13.64 6.60
C GLU A 173 -8.68 13.05 7.08
N LEU A 174 -7.57 13.72 6.76
CA LEU A 174 -6.23 13.30 7.17
C LEU A 174 -6.09 13.37 8.70
N GLN A 175 -5.77 12.25 9.34
CA GLN A 175 -5.54 12.18 10.79
C GLN A 175 -4.07 11.92 11.15
N TYR A 176 -3.31 11.31 10.25
CA TYR A 176 -1.91 10.98 10.47
C TYR A 176 -1.11 11.10 9.18
N GLN A 177 0.07 11.69 9.27
CA GLN A 177 1.08 11.72 8.21
C GLN A 177 2.46 11.88 8.84
N LYS A 178 3.37 10.96 8.57
CA LYS A 178 4.79 11.05 8.95
C LYS A 178 5.65 10.29 7.94
N ASN A 179 6.89 10.74 7.68
CA ASN A 179 7.87 9.88 7.02
C ASN A 179 8.28 8.73 7.97
N PHE A 180 8.82 7.64 7.41
CA PHE A 180 9.14 6.45 8.20
C PHE A 180 10.15 6.70 9.32
N MET A 181 11.12 7.61 9.13
CA MET A 181 12.08 7.94 10.17
C MET A 181 11.45 8.71 11.33
N ASP A 182 10.47 9.58 11.05
CA ASP A 182 9.69 10.26 12.09
C ASP A 182 8.75 9.29 12.83
N VAL A 183 8.21 8.28 12.15
CA VAL A 183 7.50 7.17 12.81
C VAL A 183 8.46 6.43 13.74
N TRP A 184 9.62 6.02 13.24
CA TRP A 184 10.62 5.33 14.05
C TRP A 184 10.99 6.13 15.29
N ASN A 185 11.34 7.40 15.11
CA ASN A 185 11.76 8.28 16.19
C ASN A 185 10.67 8.48 17.24
N SER A 186 9.38 8.49 16.86
CA SER A 186 8.28 8.62 17.83
C SER A 186 7.93 7.30 18.53
N GLU A 187 8.01 6.17 17.84
CA GLU A 187 7.46 4.90 18.32
C GLU A 187 8.50 3.93 18.90
N LYS A 188 9.81 4.12 18.63
CA LYS A 188 10.85 3.14 19.02
C LYS A 188 10.90 2.86 20.52
N ASP A 189 10.51 3.82 21.37
CA ASP A 189 10.58 3.66 22.84
C ASP A 189 9.21 3.29 23.44
N ASP A 190 8.19 3.05 22.62
CA ASP A 190 6.88 2.58 23.09
C ASP A 190 7.00 1.20 23.78
N PRO A 191 6.30 0.97 24.92
CA PRO A 191 6.38 -0.28 25.67
C PRO A 191 5.96 -1.54 24.88
N THR A 192 5.18 -1.38 23.80
CA THR A 192 4.73 -2.47 22.93
C THR A 192 5.57 -2.53 21.65
N LEU A 193 5.76 -1.40 20.97
CA LEU A 193 6.42 -1.35 19.66
C LEU A 193 7.94 -1.44 19.75
N GLY A 194 8.55 -0.89 20.80
CA GLY A 194 9.98 -0.99 21.05
C GLY A 194 10.45 -2.46 21.14
N PRO A 195 9.89 -3.28 22.06
CA PRO A 195 10.23 -4.70 22.12
C PRO A 195 9.86 -5.48 20.84
N LEU A 196 8.86 -5.05 20.08
CA LEU A 196 8.52 -5.66 18.79
C LEU A 196 9.61 -5.42 17.75
N SER A 197 10.12 -4.19 17.65
CA SER A 197 11.21 -3.84 16.72
C SER A 197 12.48 -4.68 16.95
N GLU A 198 12.80 -5.00 18.21
CA GLU A 198 13.91 -5.89 18.57
C GLU A 198 13.68 -7.35 18.14
N ARG A 199 12.44 -7.84 18.29
CA ARG A 199 12.07 -9.21 17.85
C ARG A 199 12.06 -9.33 16.33
N MET A 200 11.72 -8.25 15.63
CA MET A 200 11.72 -8.18 14.18
C MET A 200 13.11 -7.91 13.59
N GLY A 201 14.11 -7.62 14.42
CA GLY A 201 15.49 -7.38 13.97
C GLY A 201 15.73 -6.00 13.38
N VAL A 202 14.84 -5.02 13.65
CA VAL A 202 14.99 -3.63 13.17
C VAL A 202 16.06 -2.88 13.98
N ARG A 203 16.20 -3.21 15.27
CA ARG A 203 17.23 -2.67 16.16
C ARG A 203 17.81 -3.73 17.09
N GLU A 204 18.95 -3.43 17.69
CA GLU A 204 19.56 -4.24 18.73
C GLU A 204 18.68 -4.36 19.98
N ARG A 205 18.86 -5.47 20.70
CA ARG A 205 18.10 -5.77 21.92
C ARG A 205 18.38 -4.75 23.02
N GLY A 206 17.37 -4.50 23.87
CA GLY A 206 17.50 -3.63 25.02
C GLY A 206 17.55 -2.15 24.67
N GLY A 207 16.87 -1.75 23.59
CA GLY A 207 16.87 -0.36 23.11
C GLY A 207 18.20 0.08 22.46
N GLY A 208 18.95 -0.86 21.88
CA GLY A 208 20.20 -0.55 21.18
C GLY A 208 19.97 0.07 19.80
N ASP A 209 21.06 0.18 19.04
CA ASP A 209 21.08 0.93 17.78
C ASP A 209 20.25 0.26 16.67
N LEU A 210 19.85 1.06 15.68
CA LEU A 210 19.22 0.56 14.45
C LEU A 210 20.18 -0.41 13.74
N LEU A 211 19.64 -1.55 13.31
CA LEU A 211 20.36 -2.54 12.50
C LEU A 211 20.19 -2.29 10.99
N VAL A 212 19.61 -1.16 10.64
CA VAL A 212 19.37 -0.69 9.27
C VAL A 212 20.54 0.18 8.85
N SER A 213 21.18 -0.16 7.73
CA SER A 213 22.32 0.59 7.19
C SER A 213 21.92 2.00 6.75
N PRO A 214 22.88 2.93 6.59
CA PRO A 214 22.59 4.28 6.09
C PRO A 214 21.88 4.27 4.73
N ASP A 215 22.28 3.39 3.81
CA ASP A 215 21.68 3.26 2.48
C ASP A 215 20.23 2.77 2.55
N GLU A 216 19.93 1.81 3.44
CA GLU A 216 18.57 1.33 3.71
C GLU A 216 17.70 2.39 4.40
N GLN A 217 18.29 3.20 5.29
CA GLN A 217 17.57 4.31 5.93
C GLN A 217 17.23 5.41 4.91
N GLU A 218 18.14 5.73 4.01
CA GLU A 218 17.88 6.66 2.90
C GLU A 218 16.77 6.13 2.00
N ALA A 219 16.80 4.85 1.60
CA ALA A 219 15.74 4.24 0.81
C ALA A 219 14.39 4.24 1.54
N ALA A 220 14.37 3.93 2.84
CA ALA A 220 13.16 3.97 3.65
C ALA A 220 12.59 5.39 3.81
N SER A 221 13.44 6.43 3.72
CA SER A 221 13.03 7.83 3.87
C SER A 221 12.13 8.36 2.75
N PHE A 222 12.06 7.65 1.62
CA PHE A 222 11.10 7.93 0.54
C PHE A 222 9.65 7.73 0.97
N TYR A 223 9.42 6.87 1.96
CA TYR A 223 8.08 6.45 2.33
C TYR A 223 7.48 7.29 3.44
N ILE A 224 6.18 7.53 3.28
CA ILE A 224 5.32 8.17 4.27
C ILE A 224 4.27 7.18 4.75
N ALA A 225 4.04 7.16 6.06
CA ALA A 225 2.89 6.54 6.68
C ALA A 225 1.79 7.58 6.85
N PHE A 226 0.58 7.27 6.41
CA PHE A 226 -0.56 8.16 6.56
C PHE A 226 -1.83 7.39 6.92
N CYS A 227 -2.81 8.09 7.50
CA CYS A 227 -4.12 7.55 7.82
C CYS A 227 -5.18 8.63 7.62
N PHE A 228 -6.23 8.28 6.89
CA PHE A 228 -7.43 9.09 6.74
C PHE A 228 -8.57 8.46 7.53
N TYR A 229 -9.41 9.30 8.11
CA TYR A 229 -10.68 8.88 8.69
C TYR A 229 -11.82 9.34 7.81
N LYS A 230 -12.81 8.47 7.68
CA LYS A 230 -14.05 8.82 7.01
C LYS A 230 -14.90 9.73 7.91
N VAL A 231 -15.43 10.81 7.34
CA VAL A 231 -16.30 11.80 8.02
C VAL A 231 -17.73 11.85 7.47
#